data_AF-A0A8T6QHZ1-F1
#
_entry.id   AF-A0A8T6QHZ1-F1
#
_cell.length_a   1.000
_cell.length_b   1.000
_cell.length_c   1.000
_cell.angle_alpha   90.00
_cell.angle_beta   90.00
_cell.angle_gamma   90.00
#
_symmetry.space_group_name_H-M   'P 1'
#
loop_
_entity.id
_entity.type
_entity.pdbx_description
1 polymer ?
#
loop_
_entity_poly.entity_id
_entity_poly.type
_entity_poly.pdbx_seq_one_letter_code
_entity_poly.pdbx_strand_id
1 'polypeptide(L)'
;SNELKDIAVELDFSIRSKLSQEYGINLDNGVKVSAAKDILISKLCTEYGVRPDEARRVKALAKISRDMQDAMSGERVNLDEFYSRSRQLVAGTCVGIGQGHIGIQENIYDWVIIDEAARSISSELAIAMQSARRVLLVGDHMQLPPLYSDAHKAALARKLGINNSRTEIDEVLRSDFARAFNSAYGAQTSAALMTQYRMAPPIGNLVSKTFYDGKLLNGVRAIPDVYQQAPEALRSVVTWLDTANQSHRAHHLEDRGTSIYNRCEADEIISVLKQVSENEEFVAKLSKLVSKDEAAIGVICMYAEQKRLLRQKFNQEIWSEGFK
;
A
#
# COMPACT_ATOMS: atom_id res chain seq x y z
N SER A 1 38.64 -31.95 9.24
CA SER A 1 39.37 -32.02 10.54
C SER A 1 40.83 -31.58 10.42
N ASN A 2 41.55 -31.93 9.33
CA ASN A 2 42.91 -31.41 9.09
C ASN A 2 42.94 -29.99 8.49
N GLU A 3 42.07 -29.66 7.53
CA GLU A 3 42.04 -28.32 6.91
C GLU A 3 41.81 -27.16 7.92
N LEU A 4 40.94 -27.37 8.91
CA LEU A 4 40.71 -26.37 9.97
C LEU A 4 41.93 -26.15 10.87
N LYS A 5 42.79 -27.17 11.03
CA LYS A 5 44.05 -27.04 11.79
C LYS A 5 45.08 -26.27 10.99
N ASP A 6 45.16 -26.53 9.69
CA ASP A 6 46.11 -25.85 8.80
C ASP A 6 45.76 -24.35 8.68
N ILE A 7 44.47 -24.01 8.52
CA ILE A 7 43.98 -22.62 8.52
C ILE A 7 44.29 -21.93 9.85
N ALA A 8 44.11 -22.62 10.99
CA ALA A 8 44.39 -22.05 12.30
C ALA A 8 45.88 -21.75 12.51
N VAL A 9 46.77 -22.63 12.02
CA VAL A 9 48.22 -22.44 12.07
C VAL A 9 48.66 -21.29 11.17
N GLU A 10 48.10 -21.18 9.97
CA GLU A 10 48.38 -20.08 9.04
C GLU A 10 47.91 -18.73 9.60
N LEU A 11 46.72 -18.69 10.22
CA LEU A 11 46.19 -17.50 10.86
C LEU A 11 47.02 -17.08 12.08
N ASP A 12 47.47 -18.03 12.91
CA ASP A 12 48.35 -17.78 14.06
C ASP A 12 49.68 -17.15 13.61
N PHE A 13 50.29 -17.72 12.57
CA PHE A 13 51.52 -17.19 11.98
C PHE A 13 51.33 -15.77 11.41
N SER A 14 50.25 -15.56 10.65
CA SER A 14 49.92 -14.25 10.06
C SER A 14 49.73 -13.18 11.13
N ILE A 15 49.00 -13.48 12.21
CA ILE A 15 48.77 -12.55 13.32
C ILE A 15 50.10 -12.21 14.02
N ARG A 16 50.95 -13.20 14.31
CA ARG A 16 52.25 -12.97 14.97
C ARG A 16 53.20 -12.15 14.09
N SER A 17 53.26 -12.46 12.80
CA SER A 17 54.07 -11.70 11.83
C SER A 17 53.63 -10.24 11.78
N LYS A 18 52.32 -9.98 11.68
CA LYS A 18 51.77 -8.63 11.63
C LYS A 18 52.00 -7.84 12.92
N LEU A 19 51.85 -8.48 14.08
CA LEU A 19 52.14 -7.86 15.38
C LEU A 19 53.62 -7.46 15.52
N SER A 20 54.54 -8.28 14.99
CA SER A 20 55.97 -7.98 15.00
C SER A 20 56.32 -6.85 14.03
N GLN A 21 55.82 -6.92 12.78
CA GLN A 21 56.18 -5.96 11.72
C GLN A 21 55.55 -4.58 11.91
N GLU A 22 54.25 -4.52 12.22
CA GLU A 22 53.52 -3.24 12.28
C GLU A 22 53.58 -2.61 13.67
N TYR A 23 53.61 -3.43 14.73
CA TYR A 23 53.49 -2.95 16.10
C TYR A 23 54.71 -3.26 16.96
N GLY A 24 55.74 -3.94 16.44
CA GLY A 24 56.95 -4.28 17.20
C GLY A 24 56.66 -5.13 18.44
N ILE A 25 55.67 -6.03 18.38
CA ILE A 25 55.28 -6.93 19.48
C ILE A 25 55.66 -8.35 19.10
N ASN A 26 56.65 -8.92 19.79
CA ASN A 26 57.02 -10.32 19.65
C ASN A 26 56.30 -11.16 20.70
N LEU A 27 55.43 -12.07 20.26
CA LEU A 27 54.78 -13.05 21.11
C LEU A 27 55.53 -14.38 21.02
N ASP A 28 56.04 -14.86 22.14
CA ASP A 28 56.72 -16.15 22.20
C ASP A 28 55.79 -17.30 21.75
N ASN A 29 56.38 -18.36 21.18
CA ASN A 29 55.66 -19.51 20.62
C ASN A 29 54.75 -20.24 21.65
N GLY A 30 54.96 -20.03 22.96
CA GLY A 30 54.13 -20.60 24.03
C GLY A 30 52.95 -19.72 24.49
N VAL A 31 52.89 -18.46 24.07
CA VAL A 31 51.82 -17.52 24.48
C VAL A 31 50.65 -17.64 23.53
N LYS A 32 49.44 -17.82 24.07
CA LYS A 32 48.21 -17.85 23.26
C LYS A 32 47.97 -16.51 22.58
N VAL A 33 47.64 -16.50 21.29
CA VAL A 33 47.29 -15.30 20.53
C VAL A 33 46.11 -14.52 21.14
N SER A 34 45.27 -15.16 21.96
CA SER A 34 44.22 -14.48 22.72
C SER A 34 44.77 -13.39 23.68
N ALA A 35 46.02 -13.51 24.15
CA ALA A 35 46.67 -12.51 25.00
C ALA A 35 47.25 -11.32 24.19
N ALA A 36 47.41 -11.48 22.88
CA ALA A 36 47.97 -10.45 21.99
C ALA A 36 47.18 -9.15 22.02
N LYS A 37 45.85 -9.26 22.11
CA LYS A 37 44.92 -8.13 22.10
C LYS A 37 45.20 -7.17 23.26
N ASP A 38 45.39 -7.71 24.47
CA ASP A 38 45.59 -6.87 25.65
C ASP A 38 47.00 -6.27 25.69
N ILE A 39 48.00 -7.00 25.20
CA ILE A 39 49.38 -6.50 25.05
C ILE A 39 49.42 -5.35 24.04
N LEU A 40 48.82 -5.54 22.86
CA LEU A 40 48.73 -4.51 21.82
C LEU A 40 48.05 -3.26 22.33
N ILE A 41 46.90 -3.40 23.00
CA ILE A 41 46.17 -2.24 23.49
C ILE A 41 46.93 -1.53 24.61
N SER A 42 47.60 -2.26 25.50
CA SER A 42 48.41 -1.65 26.56
C SER A 42 49.61 -0.89 25.99
N LYS A 43 50.23 -1.42 24.94
CA LYS A 43 51.32 -0.74 24.21
C LYS A 43 50.82 0.55 23.55
N LEU A 44 49.71 0.49 22.82
CA LEU A 44 49.09 1.67 22.19
C LEU A 44 48.67 2.73 23.22
N CYS A 45 48.13 2.32 24.37
CA CYS A 45 47.78 3.27 25.44
C CYS A 45 49.02 3.98 25.98
N THR A 46 50.14 3.25 26.14
CA THR A 46 51.40 3.82 26.60
C THR A 46 52.02 4.76 25.56
N GLU A 47 52.07 4.33 24.31
CA GLU A 47 52.70 5.04 23.20
C GLU A 47 51.98 6.37 22.86
N TYR A 48 50.64 6.37 22.93
CA TYR A 48 49.81 7.53 22.62
C TYR A 48 49.26 8.25 23.87
N GLY A 49 49.70 7.88 25.08
CA GLY A 49 49.31 8.54 26.32
C GLY A 49 47.81 8.44 26.68
N VAL A 50 47.12 7.39 26.23
CA VAL A 50 45.68 7.20 26.43
C VAL A 50 45.40 6.63 27.82
N ARG A 51 44.44 7.20 28.55
CA ARG A 51 44.11 6.73 29.90
C ARG A 51 43.33 5.40 29.87
N PRO A 52 43.44 4.55 30.91
CA PRO A 52 42.76 3.24 30.93
C PRO A 52 41.22 3.30 30.88
N ASP A 53 40.61 4.39 31.34
CA ASP A 53 39.17 4.63 31.26
C ASP A 53 38.73 5.06 29.85
N GLU A 54 39.50 5.92 29.19
CA GLU A 54 39.29 6.30 27.78
C GLU A 54 39.43 5.08 26.85
N ALA A 55 40.48 4.28 27.06
CA ALA A 55 40.67 3.04 26.32
C ALA A 55 39.49 2.06 26.49
N ARG A 56 38.92 1.96 27.69
CA ARG A 56 37.71 1.14 27.94
C ARG A 56 36.50 1.68 27.18
N ARG A 57 36.28 3.00 27.16
CA ARG A 57 35.17 3.62 26.40
C ARG A 57 35.33 3.40 24.90
N VAL A 58 36.52 3.59 24.36
CA VAL A 58 36.82 3.35 22.94
C VAL A 58 36.63 1.87 22.58
N LYS A 59 37.05 0.93 23.45
CA LYS A 59 36.76 -0.51 23.25
C LYS A 59 35.27 -0.80 23.22
N ALA A 60 34.49 -0.21 24.11
CA ALA A 60 33.04 -0.38 24.15
C ALA A 60 32.38 0.18 22.88
N LEU A 61 32.79 1.37 22.43
CA LEU A 61 32.34 1.99 21.18
C LEU A 61 32.72 1.15 19.96
N ALA A 62 33.96 0.68 19.87
CA ALA A 62 34.42 -0.16 18.77
C ALA A 62 33.71 -1.52 18.76
N LYS A 63 33.33 -2.05 19.93
CA LYS A 63 32.49 -3.24 20.04
C LYS A 63 31.09 -2.95 19.50
N ILE A 64 30.41 -1.90 19.97
CA ILE A 64 29.07 -1.52 19.48
C ILE A 64 29.08 -1.26 17.97
N SER A 65 30.10 -0.57 17.46
CA SER A 65 30.26 -0.31 16.03
C SER A 65 30.46 -1.59 15.23
N ARG A 66 31.17 -2.58 15.78
CA ARG A 66 31.36 -3.87 15.14
C ARG A 66 30.10 -4.72 15.22
N ASP A 67 29.42 -4.74 16.37
CA ASP A 67 28.13 -5.39 16.55
C ASP A 67 27.11 -4.81 15.55
N MET A 68 27.12 -3.50 15.31
CA MET A 68 26.31 -2.83 14.29
C MET A 68 26.74 -3.20 12.86
N GLN A 69 28.05 -3.24 12.58
CA GLN A 69 28.56 -3.64 11.25
C GLN A 69 28.25 -5.10 10.94
N ASP A 70 28.39 -6.00 11.91
CA ASP A 70 28.05 -7.42 11.81
C ASP A 70 26.53 -7.56 11.61
N ALA A 71 25.75 -6.80 12.39
CA ALA A 71 24.30 -6.69 12.21
C ALA A 71 23.88 -5.95 10.94
N MET A 72 24.78 -5.40 10.12
CA MET A 72 24.46 -4.75 8.84
C MET A 72 25.08 -5.47 7.64
N SER A 73 26.09 -6.31 7.88
CA SER A 73 26.87 -7.04 6.86
C SER A 73 26.37 -8.46 6.62
N GLY A 74 25.47 -8.97 7.48
CA GLY A 74 24.71 -10.17 7.17
C GLY A 74 23.85 -9.93 5.93
N GLU A 75 23.97 -10.79 4.90
CA GLU A 75 23.17 -10.78 3.66
C GLU A 75 21.64 -10.74 3.86
N ARG A 76 21.15 -10.85 5.10
CA ARG A 76 19.74 -10.88 5.48
C ARG A 76 19.33 -9.83 6.51
N VAL A 77 20.13 -8.80 6.75
CA VAL A 77 19.66 -7.70 7.60
C VAL A 77 18.80 -6.81 6.72
N ASN A 78 17.54 -7.18 6.60
CA ASN A 78 16.54 -6.28 6.05
C ASN A 78 16.34 -5.18 7.08
N LEU A 79 16.67 -3.94 6.70
CA LEU A 79 16.21 -2.76 7.43
C LEU A 79 14.71 -2.86 7.72
N ASP A 80 13.95 -3.50 6.83
CA ASP A 80 12.52 -3.74 6.98
C ASP A 80 12.18 -4.61 8.21
N GLU A 81 12.98 -5.64 8.51
CA GLU A 81 12.81 -6.44 9.73
C GLU A 81 13.20 -5.62 10.97
N PHE A 82 14.30 -4.88 10.93
CA PHE A 82 14.68 -4.01 12.04
C PHE A 82 13.59 -2.96 12.33
N TYR A 83 13.02 -2.35 11.29
CA TYR A 83 11.93 -1.40 11.44
C TYR A 83 10.64 -2.07 11.88
N SER A 84 10.30 -3.25 11.36
CA SER A 84 9.12 -3.97 11.82
C SER A 84 9.20 -4.28 13.32
N ARG A 85 10.39 -4.62 13.82
CA ARG A 85 10.61 -4.92 15.24
C ARG A 85 10.65 -3.71 16.15
N SER A 86 11.14 -2.59 15.64
CA SER A 86 11.37 -1.39 16.45
C SER A 86 10.21 -0.39 16.43
N ARG A 87 9.26 -0.52 15.51
CA ARG A 87 8.14 0.41 15.36
C ARG A 87 6.85 -0.11 15.98
N GLN A 88 6.09 0.81 16.55
CA GLN A 88 4.78 0.51 17.14
C GLN A 88 3.67 0.35 16.09
N LEU A 89 3.85 0.97 14.92
CA LEU A 89 2.92 0.94 13.80
C LEU A 89 3.69 0.62 12.52
N VAL A 90 3.24 -0.42 11.83
CA VAL A 90 3.73 -0.81 10.52
C VAL A 90 2.54 -0.87 9.57
N ALA A 91 2.68 -0.21 8.43
CA ALA A 91 1.67 -0.16 7.38
C ALA A 91 2.23 -0.81 6.11
N GLY A 92 1.40 -1.62 5.45
CA GLY A 92 1.75 -2.31 4.22
C GLY A 92 0.52 -2.94 3.59
N THR A 93 0.65 -3.43 2.36
CA THR A 93 -0.43 -4.18 1.71
C THR A 93 -0.57 -5.55 2.37
N CYS A 94 -1.75 -6.18 2.24
CA CYS A 94 -2.01 -7.50 2.83
C CYS A 94 -0.95 -8.55 2.43
N VAL A 95 -0.52 -8.53 1.15
CA VAL A 95 0.54 -9.42 0.65
C VAL A 95 1.94 -8.94 1.06
N GLY A 96 2.19 -7.62 1.05
CA GLY A 96 3.49 -7.04 1.38
C GLY A 96 3.93 -7.39 2.79
N ILE A 97 3.02 -7.31 3.76
CA ILE A 97 3.25 -7.68 5.16
C ILE A 97 3.67 -9.16 5.32
N GLY A 98 3.26 -10.04 4.40
CA GLY A 98 3.63 -11.46 4.42
C GLY A 98 5.02 -11.78 3.87
N GLN A 99 5.77 -10.78 3.38
CA GLN A 99 7.09 -11.03 2.80
C GLN A 99 8.07 -11.46 3.88
N GLY A 100 8.74 -12.61 3.66
CA GLY A 100 9.60 -13.24 4.68
C GLY A 100 10.73 -12.36 5.19
N HIS A 101 11.15 -11.37 4.40
CA HIS A 101 12.20 -10.42 4.77
C HIS A 101 11.76 -9.37 5.80
N ILE A 102 10.46 -9.21 6.06
CA ILE A 102 9.93 -8.30 7.09
C ILE A 102 9.90 -9.00 8.47
N GLY A 103 9.98 -10.34 8.49
CA GLY A 103 10.06 -11.12 9.73
C GLY A 103 8.83 -11.02 10.63
N ILE A 104 7.65 -10.70 10.08
CA ILE A 104 6.42 -10.51 10.87
C ILE A 104 5.96 -11.80 11.54
N GLN A 105 6.26 -12.97 10.95
CA GLN A 105 5.97 -14.25 11.61
C GLN A 105 6.72 -14.43 12.94
N GLU A 106 7.86 -13.75 13.10
CA GLU A 106 8.67 -13.78 14.32
C GLU A 106 8.29 -12.65 15.29
N ASN A 107 7.50 -11.67 14.85
CA ASN A 107 7.05 -10.52 15.65
C ASN A 107 5.54 -10.34 15.53
N ILE A 108 4.82 -11.10 16.34
CA ILE A 108 3.36 -11.07 16.41
C ILE A 108 2.92 -9.80 17.15
N TYR A 109 2.21 -8.91 16.46
CA TYR A 109 1.62 -7.69 17.03
C TYR A 109 0.39 -8.01 17.89
N ASP A 110 -0.02 -7.05 18.73
CA ASP A 110 -1.27 -7.18 19.48
C ASP A 110 -2.51 -7.05 18.58
N TRP A 111 -2.45 -6.16 17.60
CA TRP A 111 -3.54 -5.85 16.68
C TRP A 111 -3.05 -5.77 15.25
N VAL A 112 -3.86 -6.29 14.33
CA VAL A 112 -3.81 -5.97 12.90
C VAL A 112 -5.14 -5.34 12.50
N ILE A 113 -5.06 -4.19 11.84
CA ILE A 113 -6.22 -3.48 11.28
C ILE A 113 -6.13 -3.62 9.77
N ILE A 114 -7.14 -4.23 9.16
CA ILE A 114 -7.20 -4.46 7.73
C ILE A 114 -8.29 -3.56 7.16
N ASP A 115 -7.88 -2.50 6.48
CA ASP A 115 -8.79 -1.60 5.76
C ASP A 115 -9.14 -2.18 4.38
N GLU A 116 -10.29 -1.78 3.84
CA GLU A 116 -10.87 -2.32 2.59
C GLU A 116 -10.98 -3.86 2.56
N ALA A 117 -11.19 -4.48 3.73
CA ALA A 117 -11.24 -5.94 3.89
C ALA A 117 -12.34 -6.60 3.05
N ALA A 118 -13.41 -5.86 2.74
CA ALA A 118 -14.51 -6.33 1.89
C ALA A 118 -14.10 -6.61 0.44
N ARG A 119 -13.02 -5.97 -0.04
CA ARG A 119 -12.48 -6.14 -1.40
C ARG A 119 -11.35 -7.17 -1.47
N SER A 120 -10.85 -7.63 -0.33
CA SER A 120 -9.72 -8.56 -0.28
C SER A 120 -10.17 -10.00 -0.48
N ILE A 121 -9.41 -10.78 -1.25
CA ILE A 121 -9.63 -12.23 -1.33
C ILE A 121 -9.19 -12.91 -0.02
N SER A 122 -9.74 -14.08 0.25
CA SER A 122 -9.47 -14.86 1.49
C SER A 122 -8.00 -15.08 1.76
N SER A 123 -7.20 -15.39 0.72
CA SER A 123 -5.76 -15.64 0.88
C SER A 123 -4.98 -14.39 1.27
N GLU A 124 -5.35 -13.23 0.74
CA GLU A 124 -4.71 -11.96 1.09
C GLU A 124 -5.05 -11.55 2.52
N LEU A 125 -6.32 -11.67 2.93
CA LEU A 125 -6.74 -11.44 4.31
C LEU A 125 -5.98 -12.35 5.28
N ALA A 126 -5.88 -13.64 4.96
CA ALA A 126 -5.20 -14.62 5.81
C ALA A 126 -3.72 -14.27 6.04
N ILE A 127 -3.03 -13.72 5.04
CA ILE A 127 -1.64 -13.27 5.19
C ILE A 127 -1.55 -12.16 6.25
N ALA A 128 -2.38 -11.12 6.11
CA ALA A 128 -2.38 -10.01 7.06
C ALA A 128 -2.80 -10.44 8.48
N MET A 129 -3.83 -11.29 8.59
CA MET A 129 -4.36 -11.77 9.87
C MET A 129 -3.35 -12.55 10.72
N GLN A 130 -2.36 -13.20 10.10
CA GLN A 130 -1.30 -13.92 10.81
C GLN A 130 -0.31 -12.98 11.54
N SER A 131 -0.35 -11.69 11.23
CA SER A 131 0.59 -10.70 11.77
C SER A 131 0.31 -10.32 13.23
N ALA A 132 -0.87 -10.66 13.77
CA ALA A 132 -1.27 -10.22 15.08
C ALA A 132 -2.19 -11.20 15.81
N ARG A 133 -2.33 -10.99 17.13
CA ARG A 133 -3.22 -11.78 18.00
C ARG A 133 -4.69 -11.40 17.86
N ARG A 134 -4.98 -10.14 17.55
CA ARG A 134 -6.34 -9.60 17.38
C ARG A 134 -6.47 -8.96 16.01
N VAL A 135 -7.62 -9.18 15.38
CA VAL A 135 -7.91 -8.70 14.02
C VAL A 135 -9.09 -7.73 14.08
N LEU A 136 -8.91 -6.54 13.53
CA LEU A 136 -9.99 -5.61 13.23
C LEU A 136 -10.13 -5.51 11.71
N LEU A 137 -11.28 -5.90 11.18
CA LEU A 137 -11.59 -5.74 9.77
C LEU A 137 -12.43 -4.48 9.58
N VAL A 138 -11.99 -3.61 8.68
CA VAL A 138 -12.71 -2.41 8.25
C VAL A 138 -12.99 -2.56 6.76
N GLY A 139 -14.23 -2.31 6.36
CA GLY A 139 -14.63 -2.44 4.97
C GLY A 139 -16.13 -2.30 4.78
N ASP A 140 -16.53 -2.30 3.52
CA ASP A 140 -17.91 -2.13 3.11
C ASP A 140 -18.26 -3.12 2.01
N HIS A 141 -19.11 -4.09 2.36
CA HIS A 141 -19.49 -5.17 1.46
C HIS A 141 -20.59 -4.78 0.46
N MET A 142 -21.07 -3.53 0.50
CA MET A 142 -21.94 -2.95 -0.54
C MET A 142 -21.12 -2.25 -1.64
N GLN A 143 -19.80 -2.14 -1.47
CA GLN A 143 -18.88 -1.61 -2.49
C GLN A 143 -18.30 -2.73 -3.38
N LEU A 144 -17.12 -2.52 -3.97
CA LEU A 144 -16.51 -3.45 -4.91
C LEU A 144 -16.18 -4.79 -4.24
N PRO A 145 -16.65 -5.93 -4.79
CA PRO A 145 -16.31 -7.24 -4.27
C PRO A 145 -14.85 -7.62 -4.62
N PRO A 146 -14.32 -8.71 -4.06
CA PRO A 146 -13.00 -9.19 -4.42
C PRO A 146 -12.90 -9.57 -5.89
N LEU A 147 -11.78 -9.20 -6.51
CA LEU A 147 -11.51 -9.47 -7.92
C LEU A 147 -10.92 -10.87 -8.08
N TYR A 148 -11.72 -11.79 -8.58
CA TYR A 148 -11.27 -13.12 -9.01
C TYR A 148 -11.12 -13.16 -10.53
N SER A 149 -10.01 -13.71 -11.03
CA SER A 149 -9.85 -13.98 -12.45
C SER A 149 -10.81 -15.07 -12.91
N ASP A 150 -11.22 -15.05 -14.18
CA ASP A 150 -12.15 -16.06 -14.72
C ASP A 150 -11.60 -17.48 -14.59
N ALA A 151 -10.29 -17.65 -14.77
CA ALA A 151 -9.60 -18.91 -14.54
C ALA A 151 -9.71 -19.38 -13.09
N HIS A 152 -9.58 -18.45 -12.12
CA HIS A 152 -9.74 -18.77 -10.70
C HIS A 152 -11.19 -19.16 -10.38
N LYS A 153 -12.17 -18.40 -10.88
CA LYS A 153 -13.60 -18.72 -10.71
C LYS A 153 -13.94 -20.10 -11.27
N ALA A 154 -13.46 -20.41 -12.48
CA ALA A 154 -13.69 -21.70 -13.13
C ALA A 154 -13.03 -22.87 -12.37
N ALA A 155 -11.81 -22.67 -11.86
CA ALA A 155 -11.13 -23.67 -11.04
C ALA A 155 -11.86 -23.92 -9.71
N LEU A 156 -12.35 -22.87 -9.06
CA LEU A 156 -13.09 -22.95 -7.81
C LEU A 156 -14.42 -23.67 -8.00
N ALA A 157 -15.20 -23.29 -9.03
CA ALA A 157 -16.47 -23.93 -9.36
C ALA A 157 -16.28 -25.43 -9.61
N ARG A 158 -15.25 -25.81 -10.37
CA ARG A 158 -14.91 -27.22 -10.63
C ARG A 158 -14.56 -27.98 -9.35
N LYS A 159 -13.76 -27.38 -8.46
CA LYS A 159 -13.36 -28.03 -7.20
C LYS A 159 -14.52 -28.21 -6.23
N LEU A 160 -15.45 -27.26 -6.20
CA LEU A 160 -16.59 -27.27 -5.29
C LEU A 160 -17.80 -28.02 -5.86
N GLY A 161 -17.74 -28.52 -7.10
CA GLY A 161 -18.84 -29.23 -7.75
C GLY A 161 -20.05 -28.32 -8.02
N ILE A 162 -19.83 -27.01 -8.12
CA ILE A 162 -20.89 -26.02 -8.36
C ILE A 162 -21.23 -26.05 -9.84
N ASN A 163 -22.48 -26.41 -10.15
CA ASN A 163 -22.99 -26.28 -11.51
C ASN A 163 -23.06 -24.78 -11.85
N ASN A 164 -22.78 -24.39 -13.09
CA ASN A 164 -22.60 -23.01 -13.57
C ASN A 164 -23.83 -22.05 -13.41
N SER A 165 -24.66 -22.18 -12.38
CA SER A 165 -25.56 -21.13 -11.95
C SER A 165 -24.73 -19.97 -11.39
N ARG A 166 -24.76 -18.83 -12.08
CA ARG A 166 -24.02 -17.61 -11.69
C ARG A 166 -24.25 -17.22 -10.22
N THR A 167 -25.45 -17.46 -9.69
CA THR A 167 -25.83 -17.10 -8.32
C THR A 167 -25.08 -17.87 -7.25
N GLU A 168 -24.84 -19.18 -7.45
CA GLU A 168 -24.11 -20.00 -6.46
C GLU A 168 -22.62 -19.63 -6.43
N ILE A 169 -22.07 -19.27 -7.58
CA ILE A 169 -20.68 -18.81 -7.67
C ILE A 169 -20.53 -17.43 -6.99
N ASP A 170 -21.46 -16.50 -7.19
CA ASP A 170 -21.39 -15.18 -6.57
C ASP A 170 -21.53 -15.25 -5.03
N GLU A 171 -22.32 -16.18 -4.49
CA GLU A 171 -22.37 -16.44 -3.04
C GLU A 171 -21.05 -16.99 -2.50
N VAL A 172 -20.38 -17.86 -3.25
CA VAL A 172 -19.07 -18.43 -2.88
C VAL A 172 -17.94 -17.39 -2.99
N LEU A 173 -18.05 -16.46 -3.93
CA LEU A 173 -17.09 -15.38 -4.12
C LEU A 173 -17.34 -14.17 -3.21
N ARG A 174 -18.37 -14.26 -2.35
CA ARG A 174 -18.61 -13.26 -1.30
C ARG A 174 -17.41 -13.19 -0.37
N SER A 175 -16.93 -11.97 -0.11
CA SER A 175 -15.76 -11.77 0.75
C SER A 175 -15.97 -12.33 2.16
N ASP A 176 -14.89 -12.79 2.78
CA ASP A 176 -14.94 -13.30 4.16
C ASP A 176 -15.37 -12.22 5.15
N PHE A 177 -15.05 -10.96 4.87
CA PHE A 177 -15.61 -9.82 5.60
C PHE A 177 -17.14 -9.82 5.58
N ALA A 178 -17.74 -9.92 4.39
CA ALA A 178 -19.19 -9.89 4.24
C ALA A 178 -19.84 -11.11 4.91
N ARG A 179 -19.21 -12.29 4.81
CA ARG A 179 -19.67 -13.50 5.51
C ARG A 179 -19.63 -13.33 7.03
N ALA A 180 -18.52 -12.81 7.57
CA ALA A 180 -18.36 -12.57 9.00
C ALA A 180 -19.33 -11.50 9.51
N PHE A 181 -19.43 -10.36 8.83
CA PHE A 181 -20.28 -9.23 9.21
C PHE A 181 -21.77 -9.61 9.26
N ASN A 182 -22.25 -10.42 8.30
CA ASN A 182 -23.64 -10.84 8.22
C ASN A 182 -23.95 -12.12 9.01
N SER A 183 -22.97 -12.68 9.72
CA SER A 183 -23.18 -13.86 10.58
C SER A 183 -23.76 -13.47 11.95
N ALA A 184 -24.26 -14.47 12.69
CA ALA A 184 -24.69 -14.28 14.08
C ALA A 184 -23.55 -13.77 15.01
N TYR A 185 -22.30 -14.08 14.66
CA TYR A 185 -21.13 -13.53 15.36
C TYR A 185 -20.94 -12.06 15.03
N GLY A 186 -20.97 -11.70 13.74
CA GLY A 186 -20.89 -10.30 13.27
C GLY A 186 -21.95 -9.41 13.90
N ALA A 187 -23.18 -9.90 14.05
CA ALA A 187 -24.26 -9.17 14.73
C ALA A 187 -23.91 -8.76 16.19
N GLN A 188 -22.99 -9.46 16.86
CA GLN A 188 -22.55 -9.17 18.22
C GLN A 188 -21.25 -8.36 18.27
N THR A 189 -20.42 -8.42 17.23
CA THR A 189 -19.05 -7.88 17.25
C THR A 189 -18.77 -6.79 16.22
N SER A 190 -19.72 -6.49 15.34
CA SER A 190 -19.57 -5.52 14.27
C SER A 190 -20.39 -4.25 14.53
N ALA A 191 -19.91 -3.13 13.99
CA ALA A 191 -20.60 -1.85 14.00
C ALA A 191 -20.54 -1.22 12.61
N ALA A 192 -21.58 -0.45 12.26
CA ALA A 192 -21.64 0.30 11.01
C ALA A 192 -21.65 1.80 11.30
N LEU A 193 -20.85 2.56 10.54
CA LEU A 193 -20.83 4.01 10.62
C LEU A 193 -21.87 4.57 9.63
N MET A 194 -23.00 5.01 10.16
CA MET A 194 -24.17 5.38 9.34
C MET A 194 -24.28 6.88 9.04
N THR A 195 -23.24 7.68 9.32
CA THR A 195 -23.23 9.12 9.00
C THR A 195 -22.09 9.42 8.03
N GLN A 196 -22.42 9.88 6.83
CA GLN A 196 -21.46 10.24 5.78
C GLN A 196 -21.14 11.74 5.80
N TYR A 197 -19.88 12.10 5.55
CA TYR A 197 -19.40 13.50 5.53
C TYR A 197 -18.78 13.91 4.18
N ARG A 198 -18.85 13.07 3.14
CA ARG A 198 -18.20 13.30 1.85
C ARG A 198 -19.13 13.93 0.82
N MET A 199 -20.32 13.38 0.65
CA MET A 199 -21.23 13.69 -0.45
C MET A 199 -22.20 14.81 -0.07
N ALA A 200 -22.59 15.63 -1.05
CA ALA A 200 -23.73 16.51 -0.89
C ALA A 200 -25.03 15.70 -0.72
N PRO A 201 -26.05 16.20 0.03
CA PRO A 201 -27.25 15.43 0.34
C PRO A 201 -27.96 14.78 -0.85
N PRO A 202 -28.08 15.41 -2.05
CA PRO A 202 -28.68 14.74 -3.20
C PRO A 202 -27.97 13.45 -3.62
N ILE A 203 -26.63 13.45 -3.66
CA ILE A 203 -25.80 12.26 -3.97
C ILE A 203 -25.91 11.25 -2.83
N GLY A 204 -25.75 11.70 -1.58
CA GLY A 204 -25.81 10.83 -0.40
C GLY A 204 -27.16 10.12 -0.25
N ASN A 205 -28.26 10.82 -0.51
CA ASN A 205 -29.61 10.24 -0.47
C ASN A 205 -29.84 9.20 -1.55
N LEU A 206 -29.32 9.42 -2.76
CA LEU A 206 -29.38 8.44 -3.85
C LEU A 206 -28.63 7.16 -3.45
N VAL A 207 -27.37 7.29 -3.02
CA VAL A 207 -26.54 6.16 -2.57
C VAL A 207 -27.20 5.44 -1.40
N SER A 208 -27.73 6.18 -0.41
CA SER A 208 -28.38 5.60 0.75
C SER A 208 -29.61 4.76 0.38
N LYS A 209 -30.46 5.24 -0.52
CA LYS A 209 -31.67 4.51 -0.92
C LYS A 209 -31.35 3.26 -1.73
N THR A 210 -30.33 3.32 -2.58
CA THR A 210 -29.98 2.21 -3.47
C THR A 210 -29.25 1.08 -2.75
N PHE A 211 -28.34 1.39 -1.81
CA PHE A 211 -27.42 0.40 -1.25
C PHE A 211 -27.55 0.18 0.27
N TYR A 212 -28.23 1.08 0.99
CA TYR A 212 -28.26 1.09 2.47
C TYR A 212 -29.67 1.24 3.05
N ASP A 213 -30.72 0.87 2.31
CA ASP A 213 -32.13 0.96 2.73
C ASP A 213 -32.57 2.34 3.27
N GLY A 214 -31.93 3.42 2.83
CA GLY A 214 -32.21 4.77 3.36
C GLY A 214 -31.63 5.06 4.75
N LYS A 215 -30.78 4.18 5.31
CA LYS A 215 -30.23 4.31 6.67
C LYS A 215 -28.96 5.16 6.76
N LEU A 216 -28.29 5.46 5.63
CA LEU A 216 -27.08 6.28 5.59
C LEU A 216 -27.46 7.77 5.66
N LEU A 217 -27.10 8.42 6.76
CA LEU A 217 -27.42 9.79 7.08
C LEU A 217 -26.37 10.76 6.53
N ASN A 218 -26.80 11.95 6.15
CA ASN A 218 -25.89 13.04 5.79
C ASN A 218 -25.45 13.79 7.05
N GLY A 219 -24.14 13.81 7.32
CA GLY A 219 -23.55 14.67 8.33
C GLY A 219 -23.56 16.14 7.93
N VAL A 220 -23.31 17.03 8.89
CA VAL A 220 -23.25 18.47 8.63
C VAL A 220 -21.92 18.80 7.95
N ARG A 221 -21.99 19.22 6.68
CA ARG A 221 -20.87 19.76 5.92
C ARG A 221 -21.35 20.91 5.05
N ALA A 222 -20.57 21.99 5.00
CA ALA A 222 -20.81 23.07 4.05
C ALA A 222 -20.54 22.59 2.62
N ILE A 223 -21.57 22.62 1.77
CA ILE A 223 -21.43 22.34 0.34
C ILE A 223 -21.20 23.67 -0.37
N PRO A 224 -20.07 23.85 -1.08
CA PRO A 224 -19.80 25.08 -1.83
C PRO A 224 -20.86 25.32 -2.91
N ASP A 225 -21.35 26.55 -3.02
CA ASP A 225 -22.28 26.94 -4.08
C ASP A 225 -21.52 27.31 -5.36
N VAL A 226 -20.89 26.31 -5.97
CA VAL A 226 -20.19 26.47 -7.26
C VAL A 226 -21.08 26.14 -8.46
N TYR A 227 -22.19 25.44 -8.22
CA TYR A 227 -23.03 24.87 -9.28
C TYR A 227 -23.75 25.93 -10.13
N GLN A 228 -24.10 27.09 -9.56
CA GLN A 228 -24.80 28.14 -10.31
C GLN A 228 -24.01 28.65 -11.53
N GLN A 229 -22.68 28.66 -11.42
CA GLN A 229 -21.77 29.12 -12.46
C GLN A 229 -21.21 27.98 -13.30
N ALA A 230 -21.54 26.74 -12.97
CA ALA A 230 -21.12 25.59 -13.74
C ALA A 230 -21.81 25.59 -15.12
N PRO A 231 -21.23 24.90 -16.12
CA PRO A 231 -21.91 24.59 -17.37
C PRO A 231 -23.29 23.98 -17.13
N GLU A 232 -24.22 24.14 -18.06
CA GLU A 232 -25.62 23.73 -17.90
C GLU A 232 -25.76 22.27 -17.39
N ALA A 233 -24.97 21.36 -17.97
CA ALA A 233 -24.90 19.96 -17.58
C ALA A 233 -24.49 19.72 -16.11
N LEU A 234 -23.81 20.68 -15.47
CA LEU A 234 -23.27 20.59 -14.13
C LEU A 234 -23.94 21.56 -13.13
N ARG A 235 -25.04 22.23 -13.53
CA ARG A 235 -25.76 23.18 -12.65
C ARG A 235 -26.50 22.51 -11.50
N SER A 236 -26.76 21.22 -11.60
CA SER A 236 -27.33 20.41 -10.52
C SER A 236 -26.23 19.57 -9.86
N VAL A 237 -26.40 19.28 -8.57
CA VAL A 237 -25.50 18.39 -7.82
C VAL A 237 -25.41 17.00 -8.48
N VAL A 238 -26.51 16.55 -9.10
CA VAL A 238 -26.61 15.32 -9.86
C VAL A 238 -27.32 15.61 -11.18
N THR A 239 -26.70 15.22 -12.30
CA THR A 239 -27.28 15.32 -13.64
C THR A 239 -27.06 14.00 -14.38
N TRP A 240 -28.11 13.54 -15.09
CA TRP A 240 -28.00 12.45 -16.06
C TRP A 240 -28.02 13.06 -17.47
N LEU A 241 -26.94 12.89 -18.22
CA LEU A 241 -26.89 13.27 -19.64
C LEU A 241 -27.23 12.04 -20.47
N ASP A 242 -28.43 12.04 -21.05
CA ASP A 242 -28.91 10.93 -21.89
C ASP A 242 -28.45 11.10 -23.34
N THR A 243 -27.63 10.15 -23.80
CA THR A 243 -27.11 10.10 -25.18
C THR A 243 -27.93 9.19 -26.10
N ALA A 244 -29.00 8.55 -25.61
CA ALA A 244 -29.77 7.55 -26.37
C ALA A 244 -30.34 8.08 -27.70
N ASN A 245 -30.68 9.36 -27.77
CA ASN A 245 -31.23 9.99 -28.98
C ASN A 245 -30.18 10.28 -30.06
N GLN A 246 -28.89 9.99 -29.84
CA GLN A 246 -27.83 10.18 -30.85
C GLN A 246 -27.69 9.01 -31.85
N SER A 247 -28.72 8.16 -31.94
CA SER A 247 -28.87 7.09 -32.94
C SER A 247 -27.65 6.14 -32.97
N HIS A 248 -27.19 5.69 -34.14
CA HIS A 248 -26.05 4.76 -34.28
C HIS A 248 -24.76 5.21 -33.58
N ARG A 249 -24.59 6.51 -33.29
CA ARG A 249 -23.42 7.04 -32.58
C ARG A 249 -23.46 6.78 -31.07
N ALA A 250 -24.65 6.53 -30.51
CA ALA A 250 -24.85 6.27 -29.09
C ALA A 250 -24.44 4.85 -28.68
N HIS A 251 -24.24 3.93 -29.64
CA HIS A 251 -23.82 2.57 -29.34
C HIS A 251 -22.31 2.46 -29.16
N HIS A 252 -21.90 1.56 -28.27
CA HIS A 252 -20.49 1.23 -28.10
C HIS A 252 -19.95 0.52 -29.35
N LEU A 253 -18.66 0.70 -29.59
CA LEU A 253 -17.90 0.00 -30.61
C LEU A 253 -16.94 -0.99 -29.94
N GLU A 254 -16.65 -2.06 -30.66
CA GLU A 254 -15.65 -3.05 -30.31
C GLU A 254 -14.53 -3.00 -31.37
N ASP A 255 -13.31 -2.62 -30.98
CA ASP A 255 -12.14 -2.74 -31.87
C ASP A 255 -11.31 -3.95 -31.42
N ARG A 256 -11.33 -5.04 -32.21
CA ARG A 256 -10.44 -6.24 -32.22
C ARG A 256 -9.95 -6.83 -30.87
N GLY A 257 -10.42 -6.36 -29.72
CA GLY A 257 -10.02 -6.72 -28.37
C GLY A 257 -11.21 -6.95 -27.44
N THR A 258 -10.95 -7.17 -26.16
CA THR A 258 -11.95 -7.58 -25.15
C THR A 258 -12.64 -6.41 -24.42
N SER A 259 -12.41 -5.17 -24.85
CA SER A 259 -12.89 -3.96 -24.17
C SER A 259 -13.62 -3.04 -25.15
N ILE A 260 -14.64 -2.35 -24.66
CA ILE A 260 -15.53 -1.51 -25.47
C ILE A 260 -15.28 -0.02 -25.22
N TYR A 261 -15.72 0.81 -26.14
CA TYR A 261 -15.69 2.27 -26.01
C TYR A 261 -16.89 2.91 -26.72
N ASN A 262 -17.25 4.13 -26.32
CA ASN A 262 -18.32 4.92 -26.93
C ASN A 262 -17.78 6.29 -27.32
N ARG A 263 -17.76 6.56 -28.64
CA ARG A 263 -17.25 7.83 -29.18
C ARG A 263 -18.17 9.00 -28.85
N CYS A 264 -19.49 8.82 -28.95
CA CYS A 264 -20.46 9.86 -28.62
C CYS A 264 -20.34 10.29 -27.16
N GLU A 265 -20.32 9.34 -26.23
CA GLU A 265 -20.11 9.68 -24.80
C GLU A 265 -18.76 10.37 -24.58
N ALA A 266 -17.69 9.93 -25.26
CA ALA A 266 -16.39 10.57 -25.12
C ALA A 266 -16.40 12.00 -25.65
N ASP A 267 -17.09 12.27 -26.76
CA ASP A 267 -17.25 13.61 -27.33
C ASP A 267 -18.06 14.53 -26.41
N GLU A 268 -19.16 14.04 -25.84
CA GLU A 268 -19.97 14.79 -24.87
C GLU A 268 -19.18 15.13 -23.59
N ILE A 269 -18.43 14.16 -23.05
CA ILE A 269 -17.59 14.40 -21.87
C ILE A 269 -16.54 15.48 -22.17
N ILE A 270 -15.87 15.40 -23.32
CA ILE A 270 -14.87 16.40 -23.72
C ILE A 270 -15.53 17.78 -23.94
N SER A 271 -16.72 17.82 -24.53
CA SER A 271 -17.51 19.05 -24.69
C SER A 271 -17.82 19.71 -23.35
N VAL A 272 -18.28 18.94 -22.35
CA VAL A 272 -18.53 19.45 -20.99
C VAL A 272 -17.23 19.97 -20.36
N LEU A 273 -16.13 19.23 -20.48
CA LEU A 273 -14.83 19.67 -19.94
C LEU A 273 -14.35 20.97 -20.60
N LYS A 274 -14.58 21.16 -21.91
CA LYS A 274 -14.25 22.41 -22.60
C LYS A 274 -15.05 23.58 -22.05
N GLN A 275 -16.37 23.40 -21.88
CA GLN A 275 -17.22 24.44 -21.27
C GLN A 275 -16.77 24.79 -19.85
N VAL A 276 -16.28 23.82 -19.08
CA VAL A 276 -15.65 24.10 -17.78
C VAL A 276 -14.38 24.92 -17.97
N SER A 277 -13.47 24.49 -18.85
CA SER A 277 -12.17 25.14 -19.10
C SER A 277 -12.34 26.60 -19.57
N GLU A 278 -13.33 26.86 -20.43
CA GLU A 278 -13.63 28.20 -20.96
C GLU A 278 -14.24 29.14 -19.90
N ASN A 279 -14.68 28.62 -18.76
CA ASN A 279 -15.23 29.41 -17.66
C ASN A 279 -14.18 29.67 -16.57
N GLU A 280 -13.37 30.73 -16.76
CA GLU A 280 -12.28 31.10 -15.86
C GLU A 280 -12.75 31.34 -14.41
N GLU A 281 -13.91 31.95 -14.20
CA GLU A 281 -14.43 32.21 -12.85
C GLU A 281 -14.73 30.89 -12.12
N PHE A 282 -15.37 29.96 -12.82
CA PHE A 282 -15.69 28.65 -12.26
C PHE A 282 -14.44 27.83 -11.96
N VAL A 283 -13.45 27.81 -12.87
CA VAL A 283 -12.15 27.15 -12.66
C VAL A 283 -11.41 27.75 -11.45
N ALA A 284 -11.38 29.08 -11.34
CA ALA A 284 -10.75 29.77 -10.22
C ALA A 284 -11.45 29.51 -8.86
N LYS A 285 -12.76 29.22 -8.87
CA LYS A 285 -13.47 28.78 -7.65
C LYS A 285 -13.17 27.34 -7.31
N LEU A 286 -13.16 26.44 -8.30
CA LEU A 286 -12.83 25.02 -8.09
C LEU A 286 -11.42 24.84 -7.53
N SER A 287 -10.43 25.56 -8.05
CA SER A 287 -9.03 25.46 -7.58
C SER A 287 -8.86 25.92 -6.13
N LYS A 288 -9.72 26.81 -5.62
CA LYS A 288 -9.71 27.22 -4.21
C LYS A 288 -10.35 26.20 -3.26
N LEU A 289 -11.12 25.24 -3.79
CA LEU A 289 -11.81 24.23 -3.00
C LEU A 289 -11.00 22.95 -2.80
N VAL A 290 -9.92 22.78 -3.56
CA VAL A 290 -9.04 21.62 -3.49
C VAL A 290 -7.64 22.02 -3.02
N SER A 291 -6.92 21.06 -2.45
CA SER A 291 -5.52 21.26 -2.09
C SER A 291 -4.69 21.48 -3.35
N LYS A 292 -3.52 22.13 -3.22
CA LYS A 292 -2.66 22.50 -4.36
C LYS A 292 -2.28 21.32 -5.28
N ASP A 293 -2.22 20.11 -4.73
CA ASP A 293 -1.83 18.90 -5.45
C ASP A 293 -3.02 17.97 -5.78
N GLU A 294 -4.26 18.43 -5.56
CA GLU A 294 -5.46 17.65 -5.80
C GLU A 294 -6.23 18.14 -7.03
N ALA A 295 -6.62 17.20 -7.90
CA ALA A 295 -7.48 17.52 -9.03
C ALA A 295 -8.92 17.75 -8.55
N ALA A 296 -9.53 18.86 -8.97
CA ALA A 296 -10.92 19.18 -8.66
C ALA A 296 -11.94 18.33 -9.43
N ILE A 297 -11.54 17.77 -10.58
CA ILE A 297 -12.42 17.01 -11.48
C ILE A 297 -11.81 15.63 -11.72
N GLY A 298 -12.63 14.59 -11.53
CA GLY A 298 -12.30 13.22 -11.87
C GLY A 298 -13.28 12.67 -12.92
N VAL A 299 -12.74 12.10 -14.01
CA VAL A 299 -13.53 11.37 -15.02
C VAL A 299 -13.34 9.88 -14.80
N ILE A 300 -14.43 9.17 -14.54
CA ILE A 300 -14.44 7.73 -14.24
C ILE A 300 -15.17 6.99 -15.36
N CYS A 301 -14.56 5.93 -15.89
CA CYS A 301 -15.19 5.02 -16.85
C CYS A 301 -14.79 3.57 -16.57
N MET A 302 -15.69 2.63 -16.86
CA MET A 302 -15.50 1.21 -16.51
C MET A 302 -14.56 0.46 -17.49
N TYR A 303 -14.42 0.95 -18.72
CA TYR A 303 -13.68 0.26 -19.78
C TYR A 303 -12.33 0.93 -20.06
N ALA A 304 -11.29 0.09 -20.19
CA ALA A 304 -9.92 0.55 -20.45
C ALA A 304 -9.79 1.26 -21.81
N GLU A 305 -10.49 0.79 -22.83
CA GLU A 305 -10.50 1.44 -24.15
C GLU A 305 -11.23 2.79 -24.12
N GLN A 306 -12.32 2.93 -23.35
CA GLN A 306 -12.95 4.23 -23.12
C GLN A 306 -12.00 5.21 -22.43
N LYS A 307 -11.26 4.75 -21.41
CA LYS A 307 -10.23 5.57 -20.74
C LYS A 307 -9.15 6.01 -21.72
N ARG A 308 -8.68 5.10 -22.59
CA ARG A 308 -7.66 5.39 -23.61
C ARG A 308 -8.17 6.44 -24.60
N LEU A 309 -9.39 6.29 -25.09
CA LEU A 309 -10.04 7.24 -26.00
C LEU A 309 -10.21 8.62 -25.35
N LEU A 310 -10.72 8.69 -24.13
CA LEU A 310 -10.89 9.95 -23.39
C LEU A 310 -9.55 10.65 -23.18
N ARG A 311 -8.49 9.92 -22.78
CA ARG A 311 -7.14 10.49 -22.65
C ARG A 311 -6.58 11.00 -23.98
N GLN A 312 -6.78 10.25 -25.05
CA GLN A 312 -6.36 10.67 -26.38
C GLN A 312 -7.05 11.97 -26.79
N LYS A 313 -8.38 12.03 -26.69
CA LYS A 313 -9.15 13.23 -27.01
C LYS A 313 -8.74 14.40 -26.12
N PHE A 314 -8.64 14.18 -24.81
CA PHE A 314 -8.20 15.21 -23.87
C PHE A 314 -6.84 15.81 -24.23
N ASN A 315 -5.89 14.98 -24.66
CA ASN A 315 -4.55 15.44 -25.06
C ASN A 315 -4.51 16.14 -26.42
N GLN A 316 -5.50 15.92 -27.29
CA GLN A 316 -5.62 16.60 -28.59
C GLN A 316 -6.20 18.00 -28.47
N GLU A 317 -6.87 18.30 -27.35
CA GLU A 317 -7.50 19.59 -27.11
C GLU A 317 -6.54 20.63 -26.53
N ILE A 318 -6.80 21.89 -26.87
CA ILE A 318 -6.15 23.05 -26.28
C ILE A 318 -7.02 23.53 -25.12
N TRP A 319 -6.44 23.63 -23.93
CA TRP A 319 -7.13 23.98 -22.69
C TRP A 319 -6.71 25.37 -22.22
N SER A 320 -7.58 26.05 -21.50
CA SER A 320 -7.26 27.34 -20.86
C SER A 320 -6.15 27.20 -19.82
N GLU A 321 -5.48 28.31 -19.54
CA GLU A 321 -4.37 28.36 -18.57
C GLU A 321 -4.85 27.95 -17.17
N GLY A 322 -4.14 27.02 -16.54
CA GLY A 322 -4.46 26.53 -15.19
C GLY A 322 -5.59 25.49 -15.11
N PHE A 323 -6.11 25.01 -16.25
CA PHE A 323 -7.16 23.97 -16.24
C PHE A 323 -6.63 22.53 -16.03
N LYS A 324 -5.43 22.21 -16.55
CA LYS A 324 -4.82 20.87 -16.43
C LYS A 324 -4.15 20.67 -15.08
#